data_AF-A0A2W4SGB5-F1
#
_entry.id   AF-A0A2W4SGB5-F1
#
_cell.length_a   1.000
_cell.length_b   1.000
_cell.length_c   1.000
_cell.angle_alpha   90.00
_cell.angle_beta   90.00
_cell.angle_gamma   90.00
#
_symmetry.space_group_name_H-M   'P 1'
#
loop_
_entity.id
_entity.type
_entity.pdbx_description
1 polymer ?
#
loop_
_entity_poly.entity_id
_entity_poly.type
_entity_poly.pdbx_seq_one_letter_code
_entity_poly.pdbx_strand_id
1 'polypeptide(L)'
;MTMAISTRDDARTSKARTSFWRLIAYLAIAGVVMVAAALYYLSLYGPLTPTLMLTTGVGVFVSILLGGGLMAAGFLSSNSGHDERAAGATTIPPTVDE
;
A
#
# COMPACT_ATOMS: atom_id res chain seq x y z
N MET A 1 -24.77 -19.71 21.85
CA MET A 1 -24.78 -18.30 21.41
C MET A 1 -23.38 -17.63 21.42
N THR A 2 -22.29 -18.37 21.68
CA THR A 2 -20.91 -17.82 21.67
C THR A 2 -20.16 -18.08 20.35
N MET A 3 -20.53 -19.14 19.61
CA MET A 3 -19.84 -19.56 18.38
C MET A 3 -20.09 -18.64 17.16
N ALA A 4 -21.17 -17.84 17.17
CA ALA A 4 -21.53 -16.94 16.07
C ALA A 4 -20.80 -15.57 16.09
N ILE A 5 -20.08 -15.25 17.17
CA ILE A 5 -19.29 -14.01 17.29
C ILE A 5 -17.90 -14.18 16.65
N SER A 6 -17.23 -15.31 16.86
CA SER A 6 -15.90 -15.58 16.26
C SER A 6 -15.92 -15.49 14.73
N THR A 7 -16.89 -16.12 14.08
CA THR A 7 -16.95 -16.20 12.61
C THR A 7 -17.15 -14.84 11.93
N ARG A 8 -17.78 -13.88 12.61
CA ARG A 8 -18.00 -12.52 12.08
C ARG A 8 -16.74 -11.66 12.20
N ASP A 9 -15.95 -11.87 13.24
CA ASP A 9 -14.67 -11.19 13.43
C ASP A 9 -13.61 -11.78 12.50
N ASP A 10 -13.60 -13.09 12.29
CA ASP A 10 -12.74 -13.76 11.31
C ASP A 10 -13.00 -13.27 9.87
N ALA A 11 -14.27 -13.14 9.50
CA ALA A 11 -14.68 -12.66 8.18
C ALA A 11 -14.36 -11.17 7.96
N ARG A 12 -14.52 -10.30 8.98
CA ARG A 12 -14.14 -8.88 8.90
C ARG A 12 -12.62 -8.70 8.80
N THR A 13 -11.88 -9.42 9.64
CA THR A 13 -10.41 -9.35 9.68
C THR A 13 -9.80 -9.86 8.38
N SER A 14 -10.39 -10.89 7.77
CA SER A 14 -9.96 -11.45 6.48
C SER A 14 -10.10 -10.44 5.34
N LYS A 15 -11.26 -9.76 5.21
CA LYS A 15 -11.51 -8.80 4.12
C LYS A 15 -10.61 -7.58 4.15
N ALA A 16 -10.32 -7.04 5.34
CA ALA A 16 -9.40 -5.91 5.49
C ALA A 16 -7.95 -6.29 5.10
N ARG A 17 -7.54 -7.53 5.42
CA ARG A 17 -6.20 -8.03 5.09
C ARG A 17 -6.01 -8.23 3.59
N THR A 18 -7.04 -8.66 2.85
CA THR A 18 -6.93 -8.91 1.41
C THR A 18 -6.64 -7.64 0.60
N SER A 19 -7.26 -6.51 0.94
CA SER A 19 -7.02 -5.23 0.27
C SER A 19 -5.60 -4.70 0.50
N PHE A 20 -5.09 -4.88 1.70
CA PHE A 20 -3.71 -4.50 2.06
C PHE A 20 -2.67 -5.31 1.28
N TRP A 21 -2.84 -6.63 1.20
CA TRP A 21 -1.96 -7.51 0.42
C TRP A 21 -2.04 -7.23 -1.10
N ARG A 22 -3.21 -6.82 -1.62
CA ARG A 22 -3.34 -6.38 -3.02
C ARG A 22 -2.46 -5.16 -3.31
N LEU A 23 -2.42 -4.19 -2.41
CA LEU A 23 -1.60 -2.99 -2.59
C LEU A 23 -0.10 -3.31 -2.59
N ILE A 24 0.33 -4.17 -1.66
CA ILE A 24 1.71 -4.67 -1.59
C ILE A 24 2.06 -5.46 -2.86
N ALA A 25 1.15 -6.31 -3.34
CA ALA A 25 1.37 -7.08 -4.57
C ALA A 25 1.54 -6.18 -5.80
N TYR A 26 0.72 -5.12 -5.96
CA TYR A 26 0.89 -4.16 -7.05
C TYR A 26 2.23 -3.42 -6.98
N LEU A 27 2.65 -3.03 -5.77
CA LEU A 27 3.95 -2.37 -5.57
C LEU A 27 5.12 -3.29 -5.91
N ALA A 28 5.05 -4.56 -5.49
CA ALA A 28 6.06 -5.57 -5.80
C ALA A 28 6.14 -5.84 -7.31
N ILE A 29 4.99 -6.02 -7.99
CA ILE A 29 4.94 -6.25 -9.44
C ILE A 29 5.52 -5.05 -10.20
N ALA A 30 5.15 -3.82 -9.82
CA ALA A 30 5.70 -2.61 -10.44
C ALA A 30 7.23 -2.51 -10.28
N GLY A 31 7.75 -2.87 -9.10
CA GLY A 31 9.20 -2.94 -8.86
C GLY A 31 9.90 -3.95 -9.76
N VAL A 32 9.37 -5.17 -9.87
CA VAL A 32 9.95 -6.22 -10.72
C VAL A 32 9.93 -5.83 -12.20
N VAL A 33 8.80 -5.29 -12.68
CA VAL A 33 8.65 -4.84 -14.08
C VAL A 33 9.66 -3.75 -14.43
N MET A 34 9.89 -2.80 -13.52
CA MET A 34 10.84 -1.73 -13.79
C MET A 34 12.30 -2.16 -13.72
N VAL A 35 12.67 -3.09 -12.83
CA VAL A 35 14.02 -3.68 -12.86
C VAL A 35 14.24 -4.40 -14.19
N ALA A 36 13.26 -5.18 -14.66
CA ALA A 36 13.33 -5.83 -15.95
C ALA A 36 13.46 -4.83 -17.11
N ALA A 37 12.69 -3.74 -17.11
CA ALA A 37 12.77 -2.68 -18.12
C ALA A 37 14.12 -1.95 -18.11
N ALA A 38 14.67 -1.65 -16.93
CA ALA A 38 15.97 -0.98 -16.80
C ALA A 38 17.12 -1.86 -17.31
N LEU A 39 17.11 -3.16 -16.99
CA LEU A 39 18.11 -4.11 -17.49
C LEU A 39 17.98 -4.33 -18.99
N TYR A 40 16.75 -4.41 -19.52
CA TYR A 40 16.50 -4.47 -20.96
C TYR A 40 17.04 -3.23 -21.68
N TYR A 41 16.76 -2.04 -21.16
CA TYR A 41 17.28 -0.78 -21.73
C TYR A 41 18.81 -0.76 -21.72
N LEU A 42 19.43 -1.11 -20.60
CA LEU A 42 20.89 -1.12 -20.48
C LEU A 42 21.57 -2.11 -21.44
N SER A 43 20.90 -3.24 -21.73
CA SER A 43 21.38 -4.23 -22.71
C SER A 43 21.52 -3.68 -24.13
N LEU A 44 20.86 -2.56 -24.46
CA LEU A 44 20.93 -1.97 -25.79
C LEU A 44 22.18 -1.10 -26.01
N TYR A 45 22.87 -0.68 -24.94
CA TYR A 45 23.93 0.33 -25.01
C TYR A 45 25.36 -0.21 -24.78
N GLY A 46 25.54 -1.49 -24.49
CA GLY A 46 26.88 -2.08 -24.37
C GLY A 46 26.97 -3.34 -23.51
N PRO A 47 28.19 -3.85 -23.25
CA PRO A 47 28.40 -5.06 -22.46
C PRO A 47 27.92 -4.85 -21.02
N LEU A 48 26.97 -5.68 -20.57
CA LEU A 48 26.50 -5.64 -19.18
C LEU A 48 27.59 -6.17 -18.25
N THR A 49 28.31 -5.25 -17.62
CA THR A 49 29.23 -5.59 -16.54
C THR A 49 28.43 -5.87 -15.26
N PRO A 50 28.81 -6.88 -14.44
CA PRO A 50 28.05 -7.26 -13.25
C PRO A 50 27.85 -6.10 -12.27
N THR A 51 28.87 -5.25 -12.11
CA THR A 51 28.79 -4.04 -11.28
C THR A 51 27.71 -3.08 -11.75
N LEU A 52 27.60 -2.85 -13.06
CA LEU A 52 26.60 -1.97 -13.67
C LEU A 52 25.19 -2.52 -13.43
N MET A 53 25.02 -3.82 -13.63
CA MET A 53 23.78 -4.54 -13.35
C MET A 53 23.34 -4.40 -11.89
N LEU A 54 24.27 -4.56 -10.93
CA LEU A 54 23.98 -4.42 -9.51
C LEU A 54 23.66 -2.97 -9.13
N THR A 55 24.46 -2.01 -9.63
CA THR A 55 24.33 -0.59 -9.26
C THR A 55 23.02 -0.01 -9.79
N THR A 56 22.68 -0.31 -11.05
CA THR A 56 21.42 0.12 -11.67
C THR A 56 20.23 -0.64 -11.06
N GLY A 57 20.36 -1.95 -10.83
CA GLY A 57 19.32 -2.76 -10.20
C GLY A 57 18.95 -2.26 -8.81
N VAL A 58 19.96 -2.01 -7.96
CA VAL A 58 19.77 -1.47 -6.60
C VAL A 58 19.20 -0.05 -6.66
N GLY A 59 19.76 0.82 -7.51
CA GLY A 59 19.28 2.20 -7.65
C GLY A 59 17.80 2.28 -8.06
N VAL A 60 17.42 1.57 -9.13
CA VAL A 60 16.05 1.55 -9.65
C VAL A 60 15.09 0.91 -8.64
N PHE A 61 15.48 -0.20 -8.02
CA PHE A 61 14.65 -0.88 -7.03
C PHE A 61 14.35 0.04 -5.84
N VAL A 62 15.37 0.68 -5.28
CA VAL A 62 15.23 1.60 -4.14
C VAL A 62 14.36 2.81 -4.51
N SER A 63 14.57 3.41 -5.68
CA SER A 63 13.75 4.55 -6.15
C SER A 63 12.26 4.22 -6.27
N ILE A 64 11.91 3.02 -6.73
CA ILE A 64 10.51 2.61 -6.88
C ILE A 64 9.88 2.24 -5.55
N LEU A 65 10.64 1.55 -4.68
CA LEU A 65 10.20 1.27 -3.33
C LEU A 65 9.89 2.57 -2.57
N LEU A 66 10.75 3.57 -2.74
CA LEU A 66 10.53 4.92 -2.21
C LEU A 66 9.32 5.60 -2.85
N GLY A 67 9.27 5.71 -4.17
CA GLY A 67 8.20 6.43 -4.87
C GLY A 67 6.81 5.81 -4.61
N GLY A 68 6.68 4.49 -4.79
CA GLY A 68 5.43 3.79 -4.54
C GLY A 68 5.13 3.62 -3.04
N GLY A 69 6.15 3.49 -2.19
CA GLY A 69 6.00 3.46 -0.73
C GLY A 69 5.50 4.79 -0.15
N LEU A 70 6.01 5.92 -0.64
CA LEU A 70 5.53 7.27 -0.30
C LEU A 70 4.08 7.47 -0.72
N MET A 71 3.74 7.05 -1.95
CA MET A 71 2.36 7.14 -2.45
C MET A 71 1.40 6.29 -1.61
N ALA A 72 1.79 5.05 -1.26
CA ALA A 72 1.02 4.16 -0.41
C ALA A 72 0.87 4.71 1.03
N ALA A 73 1.94 5.29 1.61
CA ALA A 73 1.89 5.93 2.92
C ALA A 73 0.93 7.13 2.94
N GLY A 74 0.87 7.92 1.85
CA GLY A 74 -0.10 9.02 1.69
C GLY A 74 -1.55 8.54 1.70
N PHE A 75 -1.88 7.50 0.94
CA PHE A 75 -3.23 6.92 0.93
C PHE A 75 -3.62 6.30 2.27
N LEU A 76 -2.67 5.64 2.95
CA LEU A 76 -2.92 5.07 4.28
C LEU A 76 -3.11 6.18 5.33
N SER A 77 -2.44 7.31 5.16
CA SER A 77 -2.61 8.50 6.01
C SER A 77 -4.01 9.10 5.88
N SER A 78 -4.49 9.31 4.64
CA SER A 78 -5.83 9.89 4.39
C SER A 78 -6.97 8.97 4.80
N ASN A 79 -6.77 7.65 4.73
CA ASN A 79 -7.82 6.65 5.01
C ASN A 79 -7.74 6.03 6.42
N SER A 80 -6.96 6.63 7.34
CA SER A 80 -6.71 6.09 8.69
C SER A 80 -7.84 6.31 9.71
N GLY A 81 -8.99 6.86 9.27
CA GLY A 81 -10.19 7.01 10.10
C GLY A 81 -10.24 8.29 10.93
N HIS A 82 -9.58 9.37 10.47
CA HIS A 82 -9.75 10.69 11.08
C HIS A 82 -11.20 11.19 10.93
N ASP A 83 -11.80 10.95 9.76
CA ASP A 83 -13.15 11.42 9.43
C ASP A 83 -14.27 10.60 10.11
N GLU A 84 -14.02 9.31 10.37
CA GLU A 84 -14.95 8.43 11.10
C GLU A 84 -15.06 8.80 12.59
N ARG A 85 -14.02 9.43 13.16
CA ARG A 85 -14.04 9.92 14.56
C ARG A 85 -14.73 11.27 14.71
N ALA A 86 -14.75 12.11 13.66
CA ALA A 86 -15.39 13.41 13.68
C ALA A 86 -16.94 13.33 13.64
N ALA A 87 -17.49 12.31 12.95
CA ALA A 87 -18.94 12.10 12.86
C ALA A 87 -19.60 11.70 14.21
N GLY A 88 -18.84 11.16 15.16
CA GLY A 88 -19.36 10.81 16.50
C GLY A 88 -19.48 12.00 17.46
N ALA A 89 -18.78 13.11 17.19
CA ALA A 89 -18.70 14.26 18.10
C ALA A 89 -19.80 15.31 17.91
N THR A 90 -20.60 15.22 16.83
CA THR A 90 -21.66 16.19 16.49
C THR A 90 -23.09 15.68 16.70
N THR A 91 -23.26 14.53 17.35
CA THR A 91 -24.57 14.16 17.93
C THR A 91 -24.87 15.07 19.12
N ILE A 92 -25.22 16.32 18.84
CA ILE A 92 -25.90 17.21 19.78
C ILE A 92 -27.36 16.72 19.79
N PRO A 93 -27.86 16.08 20.86
CA PRO A 93 -29.28 15.83 20.98
C PRO A 93 -30.01 17.18 20.93
N PRO A 94 -31.15 17.29 20.24
CA PRO A 94 -31.92 18.54 20.25
C PRO A 94 -32.24 18.89 21.71
N THR A 95 -31.66 19.98 22.21
CA THR A 95 -32.12 20.59 23.45
C THR A 95 -33.47 21.19 23.14
N VAL A 96 -34.51 20.60 23.73
CA VAL A 96 -35.88 21.13 23.69
C VAL A 96 -35.86 22.37 24.58
N ASP A 97 -35.66 23.54 23.98
CA ASP A 97 -35.94 24.80 24.62
C ASP A 97 -37.45 25.06 24.47
N GLU A 98 -38.16 24.79 25.57
CA GLU A 98 -39.57 25.11 25.95
C GLU A 98 -40.72 24.70 25.01
#